data_AF-A0A7C9NMS9-F1
#
_entry.id   AF-A0A7C9NMS9-F1
#
_cell.length_a   1.000
_cell.length_b   1.000
_cell.length_c   1.000
_cell.angle_alpha   90.00
_cell.angle_beta   90.00
_cell.angle_gamma   90.00
#
_symmetry.space_group_name_H-M   'P 1'
#
loop_
_entity.id
_entity.type
_entity.pdbx_description
1 polymer ?
#
loop_
_entity_poly.entity_id
_entity_poly.type
_entity_poly.pdbx_seq_one_letter_code
_entity_poly.pdbx_strand_id
1 'polypeptide(L)'
;MATLKEVVQVVREVRGDKDEQVGRRLREIEHIVRKYHVLSGLTPQSATQLLEELGPTFVKLGQIASARSDVIPPEYAQAFKKLQTDVEPMPFPTVEQTLNAALGHPWQETFDVLVEKPLGSASIAQVHKARIAEHPRGVARKAVGACDSGAVADAAQAAASKPAAAAASPAAPASGP
;
A
#
# COMPACT_ATOMS: atom_id res chain seq x y z
N MET A 1 16.00 -27.45 -22.39
CA MET A 1 14.75 -27.82 -21.72
C MET A 1 15.12 -28.23 -20.30
N ALA A 2 14.76 -27.44 -19.29
CA ALA A 2 15.07 -27.78 -17.89
C ALA A 2 14.40 -29.10 -17.54
N THR A 3 15.15 -30.01 -16.93
CA THR A 3 14.62 -31.34 -16.62
C THR A 3 13.77 -31.28 -15.36
N LEU A 4 12.71 -32.10 -15.30
CA LEU A 4 11.78 -32.20 -14.16
C LEU A 4 12.48 -32.37 -12.80
N LYS A 5 13.71 -32.91 -12.79
CA LYS A 5 14.56 -33.03 -11.58
C LYS A 5 15.06 -31.69 -11.06
N GLU A 6 15.44 -30.76 -11.94
CA GLU A 6 15.89 -29.41 -11.55
C GLU A 6 14.73 -28.61 -10.96
N VAL A 7 13.53 -28.74 -11.54
CA VAL A 7 12.30 -28.10 -11.01
C VAL A 7 11.94 -28.65 -9.63
N VAL A 8 12.05 -29.96 -9.40
CA VAL A 8 11.76 -30.58 -8.10
C VAL A 8 12.80 -30.21 -7.04
N GLN A 9 14.08 -30.06 -7.42
CA GLN A 9 15.14 -29.67 -6.51
C GLN A 9 15.02 -28.21 -6.07
N VAL A 10 14.73 -27.30 -7.02
CA VAL A 10 14.44 -25.90 -6.72
C VAL A 10 13.20 -25.77 -5.83
N VAL A 11 12.14 -26.56 -6.10
CA VAL A 11 10.95 -26.57 -5.23
C VAL A 11 11.26 -27.09 -3.82
N ARG A 12 12.19 -28.04 -3.65
CA ARG A 12 12.63 -28.51 -2.32
C ARG A 12 13.48 -27.47 -1.58
N GLU A 13 14.42 -26.80 -2.25
CA GLU A 13 15.21 -25.72 -1.66
C GLU A 13 14.34 -24.53 -1.26
N VAL A 14 13.37 -24.14 -2.11
CA VAL A 14 12.43 -23.04 -1.81
C VAL A 14 11.43 -23.39 -0.70
N ARG A 15 11.20 -24.68 -0.41
CA ARG A 15 10.31 -25.13 0.67
C ARG A 15 11.04 -25.27 2.01
N GLY A 16 12.31 -25.65 2.01
CA GLY A 16 13.13 -25.78 3.21
C GLY A 16 13.34 -24.46 3.96
N ASP A 17 13.65 -23.38 3.23
CA ASP A 17 13.84 -22.05 3.83
C ASP A 17 12.53 -21.47 4.40
N LYS A 18 11.38 -21.75 3.75
CA LYS A 18 10.08 -21.25 4.19
C LYS A 18 9.66 -21.87 5.53
N ASP A 19 9.87 -23.16 5.73
CA ASP A 19 9.47 -23.83 6.98
C ASP A 19 10.31 -23.34 8.17
N GLU A 20 11.60 -23.09 7.96
CA GLU A 20 12.47 -22.55 9.01
C GLU A 20 12.15 -21.07 9.32
N GLN A 21 11.89 -20.27 8.29
CA GLN A 21 11.53 -18.86 8.41
C GLN A 21 10.16 -18.68 9.05
N VAL A 22 9.17 -19.53 8.71
CA VAL A 22 7.87 -19.58 9.38
C VAL A 22 8.02 -19.97 10.85
N GLY A 23 8.86 -20.97 11.16
CA GLY A 23 9.15 -21.38 12.53
C GLY A 23 9.80 -20.27 13.38
N ARG A 24 10.70 -19.48 12.80
CA ARG A 24 11.30 -18.30 13.46
C ARG A 24 10.26 -17.22 13.74
N ARG A 25 9.37 -16.93 12.78
CA ARG A 25 8.30 -15.94 12.93
C ARG A 25 7.27 -16.35 13.99
N LEU A 26 6.94 -17.64 14.08
CA LEU A 26 6.02 -18.13 15.12
C LEU A 26 6.60 -17.95 16.53
N ARG A 27 7.89 -18.22 16.73
CA ARG A 27 8.57 -17.98 18.02
C ARG A 27 8.62 -16.49 18.38
N GLU A 28 8.86 -15.64 17.40
CA GLU A 28 8.83 -14.18 17.56
C GLU A 28 7.43 -13.70 17.98
N ILE A 29 6.38 -14.16 17.28
CA ILE A 29 4.99 -13.86 17.61
C ILE A 29 4.64 -14.31 19.03
N GLU A 30 5.01 -15.53 19.42
CA GLU A 30 4.77 -16.05 20.77
C GLU A 30 5.45 -15.17 21.83
N HIS A 31 6.70 -14.78 21.60
CA HIS A 31 7.45 -13.92 22.51
C HIS A 31 6.78 -12.54 22.67
N ILE A 32 6.36 -11.92 21.56
CA ILE A 32 5.66 -10.63 21.56
C ILE A 32 4.33 -10.73 22.31
N VAL A 33 3.51 -11.75 22.05
CA VAL A 33 2.23 -11.93 22.75
C VAL A 33 2.43 -12.10 24.26
N ARG A 34 3.47 -12.84 24.69
CA ARG A 34 3.80 -13.00 26.12
C ARG A 34 4.26 -11.67 26.76
N LYS A 35 5.05 -10.86 26.04
CA LYS A 35 5.56 -9.55 26.52
C LYS A 35 4.42 -8.60 26.91
N TYR A 36 3.35 -8.56 26.12
CA TYR A 36 2.25 -7.62 26.34
C TYR A 36 1.23 -8.06 27.41
N HIS A 37 1.48 -9.17 28.12
CA HIS A 37 0.59 -9.68 29.17
C HIS A 37 -0.88 -9.67 28.74
N VAL A 38 -1.16 -10.15 27.51
CA VAL A 38 -2.49 -10.10 26.86
C VAL A 38 -3.58 -10.70 27.76
N LEU A 39 -3.21 -11.65 28.61
CA LEU A 39 -4.09 -12.33 29.57
C LEU A 39 -4.44 -11.50 30.82
N SER A 40 -3.70 -10.43 31.12
CA SER A 40 -3.88 -9.58 32.31
C SER A 40 -4.64 -8.27 32.03
N GLY A 41 -4.97 -8.02 30.75
CA GLY A 41 -5.62 -6.79 30.28
C GLY A 41 -4.68 -5.96 29.41
N LEU A 42 -5.16 -5.60 28.21
CA LEU A 42 -4.44 -4.76 27.24
C LEU A 42 -5.00 -3.35 27.28
N THR A 43 -4.18 -2.32 27.51
CA THR A 43 -4.62 -0.94 27.26
C THR A 43 -4.78 -0.68 25.76
N PRO A 44 -5.60 0.29 25.33
CA PRO A 44 -5.73 0.65 23.91
C PRO A 44 -4.39 0.94 23.23
N GLN A 45 -3.47 1.59 23.95
CA GLN A 45 -2.14 1.96 23.47
C GLN A 45 -1.24 0.71 23.34
N SER A 46 -1.21 -0.15 24.37
CA SER A 46 -0.46 -1.40 24.33
C SER A 46 -0.98 -2.36 23.25
N ALA A 47 -2.28 -2.38 23.00
CA ALA A 47 -2.88 -3.16 21.91
C ALA A 47 -2.43 -2.65 20.53
N THR A 48 -2.30 -1.33 20.38
CA THR A 48 -1.80 -0.72 19.14
C THR A 48 -0.35 -1.14 18.89
N GLN A 49 0.52 -1.00 19.89
CA GLN A 49 1.94 -1.39 19.81
C GLN A 49 2.12 -2.89 19.60
N LEU A 50 1.28 -3.72 20.21
CA LEU A 50 1.24 -5.16 19.98
C LEU A 50 0.98 -5.46 18.50
N LEU A 51 -0.02 -4.82 17.88
CA LEU A 51 -0.34 -5.05 16.47
C LEU A 51 0.80 -4.59 15.54
N GLU A 52 1.49 -3.50 15.88
CA GLU A 52 2.68 -3.02 15.16
C GLU A 52 3.86 -4.01 15.26
N GLU A 53 4.16 -4.50 16.48
CA GLU A 53 5.24 -5.47 16.72
C GLU A 53 4.96 -6.83 16.06
N LEU A 54 3.70 -7.28 16.06
CA LEU A 54 3.28 -8.50 15.38
C LEU A 54 3.37 -8.39 13.84
N GLY A 55 3.46 -7.16 13.31
CA GLY A 55 3.79 -6.88 11.93
C GLY A 55 2.60 -6.62 11.01
N PRO A 56 2.83 -6.52 9.69
CA PRO A 56 1.93 -5.88 8.74
C PRO A 56 0.56 -6.56 8.61
N THR A 57 0.47 -7.87 8.84
CA THR A 57 -0.81 -8.60 8.86
C THR A 57 -1.69 -8.13 10.02
N PHE A 58 -1.10 -7.97 11.21
CA PHE A 58 -1.83 -7.56 12.41
C PHE A 58 -2.14 -6.06 12.40
N VAL A 59 -1.26 -5.23 11.85
CA VAL A 59 -1.55 -3.81 11.56
C VAL A 59 -2.81 -3.68 10.71
N LYS A 60 -2.93 -4.47 9.62
CA LYS A 60 -4.13 -4.48 8.77
C LYS A 60 -5.39 -4.91 9.52
N LEU A 61 -5.30 -5.92 10.39
CA LEU A 61 -6.42 -6.33 11.24
C LEU A 61 -6.86 -5.19 12.17
N GLY A 62 -5.90 -4.48 12.77
CA GLY A 62 -6.17 -3.28 13.57
C GLY A 62 -6.85 -2.18 12.78
N GLN A 63 -6.40 -1.91 11.55
CA GLN A 63 -7.03 -0.94 10.65
C GLN A 63 -8.48 -1.32 10.34
N ILE A 64 -8.76 -2.58 9.98
CA ILE A 64 -10.12 -3.07 9.72
C ILE A 64 -10.99 -2.93 10.97
N ALA A 65 -10.47 -3.32 12.13
CA ALA A 65 -11.19 -3.22 13.39
C ALA A 65 -11.46 -1.75 13.78
N SER A 66 -10.56 -0.82 13.48
CA SER A 66 -10.73 0.61 13.75
C SER A 66 -11.89 1.25 12.95
N ALA A 67 -12.20 0.70 11.78
CA ALA A 67 -13.33 1.13 10.95
C ALA A 67 -14.67 0.53 11.42
N ARG A 68 -14.62 -0.48 12.29
CA ARG A 68 -15.75 -1.24 12.82
C ARG A 68 -15.89 -1.03 14.33
N SER A 69 -16.27 0.18 14.73
CA SER A 69 -16.53 0.54 16.13
C SER A 69 -17.70 -0.23 16.77
N ASP A 70 -18.43 -1.03 15.98
CA ASP A 70 -19.43 -2.00 16.44
C ASP A 70 -18.82 -3.26 17.07
N VAL A 71 -17.56 -3.58 16.75
CA VAL A 71 -16.90 -4.86 17.12
C VAL A 71 -15.96 -4.72 18.31
N ILE A 72 -15.43 -3.51 18.56
CA ILE A 72 -14.45 -3.24 19.62
C ILE A 72 -14.87 -2.00 20.43
N PRO A 73 -14.46 -1.89 21.71
CA PRO A 73 -14.78 -0.70 22.49
C PRO A 73 -14.20 0.58 21.83
N PRO A 74 -14.91 1.72 21.94
CA PRO A 74 -14.57 2.93 21.19
C PRO A 74 -13.16 3.46 21.47
N GLU A 75 -12.64 3.25 22.68
CA GLU A 75 -11.27 3.62 23.06
C GLU A 75 -10.22 2.85 22.26
N TYR A 76 -10.45 1.56 21.97
CA TYR A 76 -9.57 0.75 21.13
C TYR A 76 -9.71 1.11 19.65
N ALA A 77 -10.93 1.37 19.17
CA ALA A 77 -11.14 1.84 17.80
C ALA A 77 -10.38 3.14 17.55
N GLN A 78 -10.44 4.08 18.50
CA GLN A 78 -9.71 5.34 18.41
C GLN A 78 -8.19 5.15 18.48
N ALA A 79 -7.70 4.23 19.32
CA ALA A 79 -6.28 3.90 19.36
C ALA A 79 -5.80 3.25 18.05
N PHE A 80 -6.56 2.31 17.50
CA PHE A 80 -6.23 1.62 16.25
C PHE A 80 -6.33 2.51 15.01
N LYS A 81 -7.05 3.64 15.06
CA LYS A 81 -6.97 4.66 13.98
C LYS A 81 -5.53 5.14 13.76
N LYS A 82 -4.66 5.12 14.79
CA LYS A 82 -3.24 5.46 14.65
C LYS A 82 -2.46 4.46 13.79
N LEU A 83 -2.96 3.24 13.64
CA LEU A 83 -2.38 2.23 12.75
C LEU A 83 -2.66 2.56 11.28
N GLN A 84 -3.63 3.43 10.99
CA GLN A 84 -3.87 3.89 9.64
C GLN A 84 -2.69 4.78 9.24
N THR A 85 -1.96 4.36 8.21
CA THR A 85 -0.85 5.14 7.70
C THR A 85 -1.42 6.31 6.92
N ASP A 86 -1.28 7.52 7.46
CA ASP A 86 -1.47 8.74 6.69
C ASP A 86 -0.20 8.91 5.84
N VAL A 87 -0.21 8.31 4.65
CA VAL A 87 0.92 8.42 3.73
C VAL A 87 0.78 9.73 3.00
N GLU A 88 1.74 10.63 3.23
CA GLU A 88 1.83 11.89 2.51
C GLU A 88 1.65 11.63 1.00
N PRO A 89 0.63 12.23 0.37
CA PRO A 89 0.33 11.93 -1.01
C PRO A 89 1.51 12.32 -1.90
N MET A 90 1.71 11.52 -2.95
CA MET A 90 2.76 11.80 -3.92
C MET A 90 2.44 13.10 -4.66
N PRO A 91 3.45 13.94 -4.96
CA PRO A 91 3.22 15.17 -5.73
C PRO A 91 2.54 14.89 -7.07
N PHE A 92 1.56 15.72 -7.43
CA PHE A 92 0.78 15.54 -8.66
C PHE A 92 1.59 15.38 -9.95
N PRO A 93 2.71 16.10 -10.16
CA PRO A 93 3.53 15.91 -11.36
C PRO A 93 4.06 14.47 -11.52
N THR A 94 4.36 13.79 -10.41
CA THR A 94 4.77 12.38 -10.45
C THR A 94 3.59 11.47 -10.79
N VAL A 95 2.39 11.84 -10.37
CA VAL A 95 1.14 11.14 -10.72
C VAL A 95 0.91 11.22 -12.22
N GLU A 96 0.98 12.42 -12.80
CA GLU A 96 0.81 12.62 -14.23
C GLU A 96 1.82 11.80 -15.05
N GLN A 97 3.10 11.81 -14.65
CA GLN A 97 4.14 11.02 -15.30
C GLN A 97 3.83 9.52 -15.24
N THR A 98 3.47 9.02 -14.06
CA THR A 98 3.20 7.59 -13.87
C THR A 98 1.92 7.18 -14.60
N LEU A 99 0.90 8.04 -14.65
CA LEU A 99 -0.35 7.82 -15.37
C LEU A 99 -0.13 7.78 -16.88
N ASN A 100 0.61 8.74 -17.42
CA ASN A 100 0.96 8.79 -18.85
C ASN A 100 1.78 7.56 -19.26
N ALA A 101 2.73 7.14 -18.42
CA ALA A 101 3.53 5.94 -18.67
C ALA A 101 2.67 4.66 -18.67
N ALA A 102 1.69 4.56 -17.76
CA ALA A 102 0.78 3.42 -17.69
C ALA A 102 -0.20 3.36 -18.86
N LEU A 103 -0.68 4.51 -19.35
CA LEU A 103 -1.59 4.63 -20.48
C LEU A 103 -0.86 4.51 -21.85
N GLY A 104 0.43 4.82 -21.89
CA GLY A 104 1.21 4.89 -23.13
C GLY A 104 0.93 6.13 -23.98
N HIS A 105 0.16 7.08 -23.45
CA HIS A 105 -0.18 8.36 -24.07
C HIS A 105 -0.59 9.38 -22.98
N PRO A 106 -0.69 10.69 -23.30
CA PRO A 106 -1.15 11.70 -22.36
C PRO A 106 -2.52 11.35 -21.76
N TRP A 107 -2.65 11.52 -20.43
CA TRP A 107 -3.86 11.19 -19.68
C TRP A 107 -5.07 12.01 -20.12
N GLN A 108 -4.84 13.21 -20.64
CA GLN A 108 -5.85 14.12 -21.20
C GLN A 108 -6.56 13.53 -22.43
N GLU A 109 -5.98 12.53 -23.09
CA GLU A 109 -6.64 11.79 -24.17
C GLU A 109 -7.62 10.71 -23.66
N THR A 110 -7.60 10.42 -22.35
CA THR A 110 -8.51 9.48 -21.69
C THR A 110 -9.50 10.19 -20.77
N PHE A 111 -9.06 11.24 -20.07
CA PHE A 111 -9.85 11.93 -19.05
C PHE A 111 -9.95 13.43 -19.37
N ASP A 112 -11.18 13.98 -19.32
CA ASP A 112 -11.41 15.43 -19.43
C ASP A 112 -11.00 16.18 -18.15
N VAL A 113 -11.11 15.50 -17.01
CA VAL A 113 -10.80 16.08 -15.70
C VAL A 113 -10.06 15.06 -14.86
N LEU A 114 -8.95 15.47 -14.25
CA LEU A 114 -8.26 14.75 -13.18
C LEU A 114 -8.07 15.71 -12.01
N VAL A 115 -8.61 15.37 -10.85
CA VAL A 115 -8.48 16.20 -9.65
C VAL A 115 -7.12 15.96 -9.02
N GLU A 116 -6.34 17.04 -8.91
CA GLU A 116 -4.99 17.02 -8.35
C GLU A 116 -4.96 16.50 -6.92
N LYS A 117 -5.93 16.90 -6.09
CA LYS A 117 -6.05 16.41 -4.72
C LYS A 117 -6.54 14.95 -4.71
N PRO A 118 -5.79 14.00 -4.13
CA PRO A 118 -6.24 12.62 -4.03
C PRO A 118 -7.45 12.49 -3.09
N LEU A 119 -8.32 11.54 -3.39
CA LEU A 119 -9.41 11.09 -2.52
C LEU A 119 -8.86 10.28 -1.34
N GLY A 120 -7.75 9.58 -1.55
CA GLY A 120 -7.04 8.82 -0.52
C GLY A 120 -5.66 8.39 -0.99
N SER A 121 -4.76 8.20 -0.03
CA SER A 121 -3.39 7.73 -0.22
C SER A 121 -3.16 6.52 0.67
N ALA A 122 -2.53 5.49 0.10
CA ALA A 122 -2.15 4.26 0.76
C ALA A 122 -0.67 3.96 0.47
N SER A 123 -0.09 3.02 1.21
CA SER A 123 1.36 2.72 1.17
C SER A 123 1.96 2.41 -0.21
N ILE A 124 1.14 2.00 -1.19
CA ILE A 124 1.58 1.64 -2.54
C ILE A 124 0.76 2.30 -3.65
N ALA A 125 -0.27 3.07 -3.28
CA ALA A 125 -1.21 3.60 -4.25
C ALA A 125 -1.94 4.82 -3.74
N GLN A 126 -2.39 5.66 -4.65
CA GLN A 126 -3.30 6.77 -4.36
C GLN A 126 -4.43 6.80 -5.38
N VAL A 127 -5.56 7.34 -4.96
CA VAL A 127 -6.79 7.36 -5.75
C VAL A 127 -7.15 8.81 -6.05
N HIS A 128 -7.28 9.12 -7.33
CA HIS A 128 -7.71 10.44 -7.79
C HIS A 128 -9.09 10.37 -8.42
N LYS A 129 -9.84 11.46 -8.23
CA LYS A 129 -11.14 11.66 -8.86
C LYS A 129 -10.92 12.04 -10.32
N ALA A 130 -11.49 11.29 -11.27
CA ALA A 130 -11.40 11.62 -12.69
C ALA A 130 -12.75 11.58 -13.40
N ARG A 131 -12.87 12.34 -14.49
CA ARG A 131 -13.97 12.28 -15.47
C ARG A 131 -13.42 11.73 -16.78
N ILE A 132 -14.00 10.65 -17.27
CA ILE A 132 -13.63 10.06 -18.57
C ILE A 132 -14.06 11.01 -19.69
N ALA A 133 -13.21 11.17 -20.70
CA ALA A 133 -13.51 11.95 -21.88
C ALA A 133 -14.68 11.37 -22.70
N GLU A 134 -15.39 12.19 -23.47
CA GLU A 134 -16.46 11.70 -24.35
C GLU A 134 -15.94 10.67 -25.38
N HIS A 135 -14.70 10.88 -25.84
CA HIS A 135 -14.01 10.04 -26.83
C HIS A 135 -12.66 9.55 -26.28
N PRO A 136 -12.66 8.66 -25.27
CA PRO A 136 -11.44 8.29 -24.58
C PRO A 136 -10.60 7.32 -25.41
N ARG A 137 -9.29 7.57 -25.52
CA ARG A 137 -8.36 6.63 -26.15
C ARG A 137 -8.09 5.44 -25.23
N GLY A 138 -7.98 4.24 -25.80
CA GLY A 138 -7.50 3.04 -25.09
C GLY A 138 -8.48 2.41 -24.09
N VAL A 139 -9.71 2.93 -23.96
CA VAL A 139 -10.74 2.34 -23.08
C VAL A 139 -11.70 1.48 -23.91
N ALA A 140 -11.71 0.17 -23.67
CA ALA A 140 -12.75 -0.70 -24.22
C ALA A 140 -14.10 -0.33 -23.60
N ARG A 141 -15.01 0.25 -24.39
CA ARG A 141 -16.39 0.51 -23.97
C ARG A 141 -17.10 -0.83 -23.73
N LYS A 142 -17.00 -1.37 -22.52
CA LYS A 142 -17.97 -2.37 -22.06
C LYS A 142 -19.28 -1.62 -21.92
N ALA A 143 -20.32 -2.03 -22.66
CA ALA A 143 -21.64 -1.43 -22.62
C ALA A 143 -22.24 -1.56 -21.20
N VAL A 144 -21.85 -0.66 -20.31
CA VAL A 144 -22.60 -0.32 -19.11
C VAL A 144 -23.59 0.73 -19.59
N GLY A 145 -24.88 0.36 -19.55
CA GLY A 145 -25.96 1.25 -19.98
C GLY A 145 -25.83 2.62 -19.33
N ALA A 146 -26.11 3.65 -20.12
CA ALA A 146 -26.26 5.06 -19.75
C ALA A 146 -26.20 5.33 -18.24
N CYS A 147 -25.01 5.60 -17.71
CA CYS A 147 -24.86 6.25 -16.41
C CYS A 147 -24.62 7.73 -16.69
N ASP A 148 -25.64 8.53 -16.38
CA ASP A 148 -25.72 9.97 -16.50
C ASP A 148 -24.41 10.70 -16.13
N SER A 149 -23.95 11.58 -17.03
CA SER A 149 -23.25 12.88 -16.86
C SER A 149 -22.34 13.18 -15.64
N GLY A 150 -21.88 12.18 -14.89
CA GLY A 150 -21.14 12.38 -13.64
C GLY A 150 -20.40 11.15 -13.14
N ALA A 151 -20.10 10.17 -14.02
CA ALA A 151 -19.34 8.98 -13.64
C ALA A 151 -17.93 9.38 -13.18
N VAL A 152 -17.74 9.33 -11.88
CA VAL A 152 -16.45 9.50 -11.22
C VAL A 152 -15.72 8.16 -11.35
N ALA A 153 -14.65 8.12 -12.13
CA ALA A 153 -13.78 6.96 -12.15
C ALA A 153 -12.67 7.16 -11.10
N ASP A 154 -12.39 6.12 -10.31
CA ASP A 154 -11.23 6.07 -9.43
C ASP A 154 -9.99 5.74 -10.27
N ALA A 155 -9.16 6.74 -10.54
CA ALA A 155 -7.84 6.52 -11.13
C ALA A 155 -6.91 6.04 -10.02
N ALA A 156 -6.73 4.73 -9.90
CA ALA A 156 -5.81 4.11 -8.96
C ALA A 156 -4.42 4.00 -9.60
N GLN A 157 -3.46 4.78 -9.11
CA GLN A 157 -2.05 4.61 -9.47
C GLN A 157 -1.39 3.66 -8.47
N ALA A 158 -0.93 2.48 -8.89
CA ALA A 158 -0.03 1.66 -8.08
C ALA A 158 1.42 2.06 -8.39
N ALA A 159 2.05 2.80 -7.48
CA ALA A 159 3.47 3.11 -7.60
C ALA A 159 4.26 2.02 -6.89
N ALA A 160 5.04 1.28 -7.68
CA ALA A 160 5.94 0.23 -7.22
C ALA A 160 6.90 0.76 -6.13
N SER A 161 7.20 -0.12 -5.19
CA SER A 161 8.19 -0.01 -4.12
C SER A 161 9.37 0.92 -4.44
N LYS A 162 9.56 1.92 -3.57
CA LYS A 162 10.80 2.68 -3.38
C LYS A 162 12.01 1.71 -3.40
N PRO A 163 13.00 1.82 -4.31
CA PRO A 163 14.32 1.33 -3.97
C PRO A 163 14.91 2.29 -2.95
N ALA A 164 15.38 1.71 -1.85
CA ALA A 164 16.22 2.40 -0.89
C ALA A 164 17.53 2.86 -1.56
N ALA A 165 18.09 3.95 -1.01
CA ALA A 165 19.46 4.43 -1.14
C ALA A 165 19.86 5.18 -2.42
N ALA A 166 20.05 6.50 -2.28
CA ALA A 166 21.29 7.20 -2.62
C ALA A 166 21.22 8.65 -2.13
N ALA A 167 21.57 8.89 -0.85
CA ALA A 167 21.95 10.21 -0.39
C ALA A 167 23.35 10.51 -0.94
N ALA A 168 23.43 11.10 -2.13
CA ALA A 168 24.65 11.74 -2.62
C ALA A 168 24.62 13.21 -2.17
N SER A 169 25.46 13.53 -1.19
CA SER A 169 25.75 14.90 -0.76
C SER A 169 26.51 15.64 -1.87
N PRO A 170 26.15 16.89 -2.25
CA PRO A 170 26.86 17.63 -3.27
C PRO A 170 28.20 18.19 -2.73
N ALA A 171 29.24 18.00 -3.54
CA ALA A 171 30.55 18.61 -3.38
C ALA A 171 30.46 20.14 -3.33
N ALA A 172 31.16 20.74 -2.37
CA ALA A 172 31.38 22.17 -2.28
C ALA A 172 32.38 22.63 -3.37
N PRO A 173 32.25 23.87 -3.88
CA PRO A 173 33.07 24.37 -4.98
C PRO A 173 34.48 24.79 -4.53
N ALA A 174 35.46 24.49 -5.39
CA ALA A 174 36.80 25.05 -5.33
C ALA A 174 36.75 26.58 -5.48
N SER A 175 37.36 27.28 -4.54
CA SER A 175 37.75 28.69 -4.67
C SER A 175 39.27 28.75 -4.76
N GLY A 176 39.78 29.44 -5.78
CA GLY A 176 41.21 29.72 -6.00
C GLY A 176 41.80 30.66 -4.93
N PRO A 177 42.95 31.31 -5.18
CA PRO A 177 43.35 31.94 -6.45
C PRO A 177 44.38 31.19 -7.30
#